data_AF-A0A359LYW8-F1
#
_entry.id   AF-A0A359LYW8-F1
#
_cell.length_a   1.000
_cell.length_b   1.000
_cell.length_c   1.000
_cell.angle_alpha   90.00
_cell.angle_beta   90.00
_cell.angle_gamma   90.00
#
_symmetry.space_group_name_H-M   'P 1'
#
loop_
_entity.id
_entity.type
_entity.pdbx_description
1 polymer ?
#
loop_
_entity_poly.entity_id
_entity_poly.type
_entity_poly.pdbx_seq_one_letter_code
_entity_poly.pdbx_strand_id
1 'polypeptide(L)'
;EQITERGIGNGMSLIIFTGIVVGLPSAMESIYTNVFVTRQWHALHLIVLVALMVAVIAFVVLVERAERRIPVQYAKRVVGRRMMGGQQTFLPLKVNAGGVIPVIFASSLLTFPQTLMQIAWVRDNPFFSGTLNAIRHGEPLYVLLYIAGIVFFCFFYVSIIFNPNEAADNMRKYGGFIPGIRPGKNTADYMNKILTRITVVGGLYLALLSLLPEIMISGIKLQHLPPAAFGNWIDTYFPRWLLDGLNVNFYFGGTSLLIVVGVAMDTVNQVEAQLIMRHYEGFTPRAGRIRGRRSM
;
A
#
# COMPACT_ATOMS: atom_id res chain seq x y z
N GLU A 1 -18.57 -8.39 -4.20
CA GLU A 1 -18.49 -9.53 -5.16
C GLU A 1 -18.96 -9.12 -6.55
N GLN A 2 -20.19 -8.64 -6.74
CA GLN A 2 -20.65 -8.21 -8.08
C GLN A 2 -19.75 -7.15 -8.76
N ILE A 3 -19.22 -6.18 -8.00
CA ILE A 3 -18.27 -5.19 -8.53
C ILE A 3 -16.99 -5.85 -9.04
N THR A 4 -16.50 -6.89 -8.35
CA THR A 4 -15.29 -7.62 -8.76
C THR A 4 -15.55 -8.48 -10.00
N GLU A 5 -16.75 -9.06 -10.13
CA GLU A 5 -17.08 -9.95 -11.26
C GLU A 5 -17.47 -9.20 -12.53
N ARG A 6 -18.24 -8.11 -12.41
CA ARG A 6 -18.82 -7.37 -13.54
C ARG A 6 -18.20 -5.99 -13.75
N GLY A 7 -17.40 -5.52 -12.81
CA GLY A 7 -16.76 -4.21 -12.83
C GLY A 7 -15.26 -4.29 -13.08
N ILE A 8 -14.58 -3.20 -12.72
CA ILE A 8 -13.14 -3.04 -12.84
C ILE A 8 -12.59 -2.90 -11.42
N GLY A 9 -11.46 -3.54 -11.09
CA GLY A 9 -10.89 -3.44 -9.75
C GLY A 9 -11.38 -4.51 -8.78
N ASN A 10 -10.87 -4.43 -7.56
CA ASN A 10 -11.35 -5.23 -6.43
C ASN A 10 -12.53 -4.51 -5.77
N GLY A 11 -13.70 -5.15 -5.77
CA GLY A 11 -14.93 -4.58 -5.22
C GLY A 11 -14.84 -4.19 -3.74
N MET A 12 -14.08 -4.94 -2.93
CA MET A 12 -13.91 -4.62 -1.51
C MET A 12 -13.13 -3.31 -1.32
N SER A 13 -12.02 -3.17 -2.06
CA SER A 13 -11.18 -1.97 -2.06
C SER A 13 -11.93 -0.74 -2.58
N LEU A 14 -12.75 -0.91 -3.61
CA LEU A 14 -13.56 0.18 -4.17
C LEU A 14 -14.66 0.69 -3.24
N ILE A 15 -15.25 -0.19 -2.43
CA ILE A 15 -16.23 0.21 -1.41
C ILE A 15 -15.54 1.08 -0.35
N ILE A 16 -14.38 0.67 0.14
CA ILE A 16 -13.61 1.44 1.13
C ILE A 16 -13.17 2.78 0.52
N PHE A 17 -12.64 2.76 -0.70
CA PHE A 17 -12.28 3.97 -1.45
C PHE A 17 -13.46 4.95 -1.56
N THR A 18 -14.62 4.47 -1.99
CA THR A 18 -15.82 5.30 -2.14
C THR A 18 -16.27 5.87 -0.79
N GLY A 19 -16.23 5.06 0.27
CA GLY A 19 -16.55 5.52 1.62
C GLY A 19 -15.66 6.66 2.11
N ILE A 20 -14.37 6.65 1.76
CA ILE A 20 -13.44 7.74 2.07
C ILE A 20 -13.71 8.97 1.19
N VAL A 21 -13.87 8.76 -0.12
CA VAL A 21 -14.05 9.84 -1.10
C VAL A 21 -15.34 10.62 -0.87
N VAL A 22 -16.42 9.97 -0.42
CA VAL A 22 -17.68 10.63 -0.07
C VAL A 22 -17.51 11.64 1.07
N GLY A 23 -16.47 11.53 1.90
CA GLY A 23 -16.15 12.53 2.92
C GLY A 23 -15.41 13.78 2.41
N LEU A 24 -14.99 13.83 1.14
CA LEU A 24 -14.29 14.99 0.58
C LEU A 24 -15.11 16.28 0.60
N PRO A 25 -16.39 16.29 0.17
CA PRO A 25 -17.15 17.52 0.08
C PRO A 25 -17.34 18.20 1.45
N SER A 26 -17.63 17.43 2.50
CA SER A 26 -17.78 17.95 3.86
C SER A 26 -16.45 18.45 4.44
N ALA A 27 -15.33 17.79 4.11
CA ALA A 27 -13.99 18.27 4.47
C ALA A 27 -13.67 19.62 3.79
N MET A 28 -14.00 19.77 2.51
CA MET A 28 -13.83 21.04 1.78
C MET A 28 -14.69 22.16 2.38
N GLU A 29 -15.94 21.85 2.73
CA GLU A 29 -16.86 22.79 3.39
C GLU A 29 -16.34 23.22 4.77
N SER A 30 -15.77 22.29 5.53
CA SER A 30 -15.15 22.58 6.83
C SER A 30 -13.94 23.50 6.69
N ILE A 31 -13.06 23.23 5.71
CA ILE A 31 -11.90 24.10 5.42
C ILE A 31 -12.38 25.49 4.97
N TYR A 32 -13.39 25.55 4.10
CA TYR A 32 -13.95 26.83 3.64
C TYR A 32 -14.51 27.64 4.80
N THR A 33 -15.29 27.01 5.68
CA THR A 33 -15.86 27.65 6.87
C THR A 33 -14.77 28.12 7.83
N ASN A 34 -13.75 27.30 8.09
CA ASN A 34 -12.66 27.61 9.02
C ASN A 34 -11.73 28.74 8.56
N VAL A 35 -11.55 28.87 7.23
CA VAL A 35 -10.67 29.90 6.63
C VAL A 35 -11.44 31.19 6.34
N PHE A 36 -12.62 31.09 5.71
CA PHE A 36 -13.32 32.27 5.18
C PHE A 36 -14.42 32.80 6.11
N VAL A 37 -15.09 31.94 6.89
CA VAL A 37 -16.23 32.32 7.73
C VAL A 37 -15.80 32.60 9.17
N THR A 38 -15.24 31.61 9.86
CA THR A 38 -14.85 31.74 11.28
C THR A 38 -13.50 32.42 11.45
N ARG A 39 -12.70 32.57 10.37
CA ARG A 39 -11.35 33.16 10.34
C ARG A 39 -10.41 32.63 11.42
N GLN A 40 -10.62 31.38 11.86
CA GLN A 40 -9.74 30.72 12.81
C GLN A 40 -8.38 30.40 12.16
N TRP A 41 -8.37 30.26 10.83
CA TRP A 41 -7.20 29.87 10.05
C TRP A 41 -6.74 31.00 9.15
N HIS A 42 -5.46 31.36 9.26
CA HIS A 42 -4.84 32.27 8.30
C HIS A 42 -4.66 31.59 6.94
N ALA A 43 -4.71 32.37 5.86
CA ALA A 43 -4.51 31.88 4.49
C ALA A 43 -3.18 31.10 4.30
N LEU A 44 -2.15 31.42 5.09
CA LEU A 44 -0.87 30.70 5.07
C LEU A 44 -1.04 29.22 5.48
N HIS A 45 -1.87 28.92 6.49
CA HIS A 45 -2.11 27.54 6.94
C HIS A 45 -2.77 26.70 5.84
N LEU A 46 -3.70 27.30 5.09
CA LEU A 46 -4.34 26.64 3.95
C LEU A 46 -3.31 26.30 2.85
N ILE A 47 -2.43 27.25 2.52
CA ILE A 47 -1.39 27.06 1.50
C ILE A 47 -0.42 25.95 1.93
N VAL A 48 0.05 25.99 3.18
CA VAL A 48 0.95 24.96 3.72
C VAL A 48 0.29 23.59 3.74
N LEU A 49 -0.98 23.50 4.14
CA LEU A 49 -1.75 22.26 4.16
C LEU A 49 -1.89 21.66 2.75
N VAL A 50 -2.29 22.46 1.76
CA VAL A 50 -2.43 22.00 0.37
C VAL A 50 -1.07 21.57 -0.19
N ALA A 51 -0.01 22.35 0.05
CA ALA A 51 1.34 22.02 -0.39
C ALA A 51 1.81 20.69 0.22
N LEU A 52 1.56 20.47 1.51
CA LEU A 52 1.89 19.23 2.20
C LEU A 52 1.08 18.04 1.65
N MET A 53 -0.23 18.19 1.43
CA MET A 53 -1.06 17.13 0.85
C MET A 53 -0.56 16.71 -0.54
N VAL A 54 -0.23 17.68 -1.39
CA VAL A 54 0.34 17.41 -2.71
C VAL A 54 1.70 16.73 -2.60
N ALA A 55 2.56 17.18 -1.67
CA ALA A 55 3.87 16.56 -1.44
C ALA A 55 3.74 15.11 -0.97
N VAL A 56 2.82 14.81 -0.05
CA VAL A 56 2.57 13.44 0.42
C VAL A 56 2.02 12.58 -0.73
N ILE A 57 1.02 13.05 -1.49
CA ILE A 57 0.50 12.29 -2.64
C ILE A 57 1.60 12.02 -3.68
N ALA A 58 2.40 13.03 -4.02
CA ALA A 58 3.52 12.88 -4.95
C ALA A 58 4.54 11.86 -4.45
N PHE A 59 4.84 11.88 -3.15
CA PHE A 59 5.71 10.91 -2.51
C PHE A 59 5.14 9.49 -2.55
N VAL A 60 3.84 9.30 -2.24
CA VAL A 60 3.16 7.99 -2.36
C VAL A 60 3.29 7.47 -3.79
N VAL A 61 2.91 8.27 -4.78
CA VAL A 61 2.92 7.87 -6.19
C VAL A 61 4.33 7.52 -6.67
N LEU A 62 5.34 8.28 -6.24
CA LEU A 62 6.74 8.01 -6.57
C LEU A 62 7.18 6.63 -6.04
N VAL A 63 6.85 6.32 -4.79
CA VAL A 63 7.23 5.04 -4.16
C VAL A 63 6.41 3.88 -4.71
N GLU A 64 5.11 4.05 -4.97
CA GLU A 64 4.27 3.00 -5.54
C GLU A 64 4.64 2.64 -6.98
N ARG A 65 5.13 3.61 -7.76
CA ARG A 65 5.67 3.38 -9.10
C ARG A 65 7.09 2.81 -9.08
N ALA A 66 7.77 2.82 -7.93
CA ALA A 66 9.11 2.28 -7.83
C ALA A 66 9.09 0.75 -7.99
N GLU A 67 9.88 0.27 -8.94
CA GLU A 67 10.05 -1.14 -9.22
C GLU A 67 11.54 -1.50 -9.27
N ARG A 68 11.87 -2.68 -8.73
CA ARG A 68 13.17 -3.29 -8.92
C ARG A 68 13.09 -4.25 -10.11
N ARG A 69 13.83 -3.93 -11.17
CA ARG A 69 13.90 -4.74 -12.39
C ARG A 69 14.94 -5.85 -12.24
N ILE A 70 14.51 -7.11 -12.32
CA ILE A 70 15.42 -8.26 -12.36
C ILE A 70 15.60 -8.67 -13.83
N PRO A 71 16.81 -8.60 -14.41
CA PRO A 71 17.02 -8.98 -15.80
C PRO A 71 16.84 -10.50 -15.97
N VAL A 72 16.05 -10.88 -16.97
CA VAL A 72 15.76 -12.26 -17.35
C VAL A 72 16.09 -12.43 -18.82
N GLN A 73 16.80 -13.51 -19.13
CA GLN A 73 17.10 -13.92 -20.50
C GLN A 73 16.29 -15.15 -20.84
N TYR A 74 15.63 -15.12 -22.00
CA TYR A 74 15.00 -16.30 -22.58
C TYR A 74 15.97 -16.95 -23.55
N ALA A 75 16.15 -18.27 -23.41
CA ALA A 75 17.02 -19.02 -24.29
C ALA A 75 16.59 -18.86 -25.76
N LYS A 76 17.56 -18.57 -26.64
CA LYS A 76 17.33 -18.49 -28.08
C LYS A 76 16.86 -19.85 -28.58
N ARG A 77 15.72 -19.88 -29.27
CA ARG A 77 15.25 -21.10 -29.94
C ARG A 77 15.69 -21.02 -31.40
N VAL A 78 16.61 -21.89 -31.81
CA VAL A 78 16.99 -22.02 -33.21
C VAL A 78 15.90 -22.84 -33.90
N VAL A 79 15.15 -22.24 -34.81
CA VAL A 79 14.17 -22.92 -35.65
C VAL A 79 14.61 -22.76 -37.11
N GLY A 80 15.08 -23.84 -37.72
CA GLY A 80 15.66 -23.81 -39.08
C GLY A 80 17.02 -23.10 -39.15
N ARG A 81 17.26 -22.31 -40.21
CA ARG A 81 18.53 -21.57 -40.43
C ARG A 81 18.55 -20.14 -39.86
N ARG A 82 17.49 -19.69 -39.17
CA ARG A 82 17.43 -18.36 -38.57
C ARG A 82 17.45 -18.47 -37.05
N MET A 83 18.43 -17.82 -36.42
CA MET A 83 18.38 -17.55 -34.99
C MET A 83 17.25 -16.56 -34.72
N MET A 84 16.20 -17.01 -34.03
CA MET A 84 15.17 -16.14 -33.48
C MET A 84 15.31 -16.05 -31.97
N GLY A 85 15.20 -14.83 -31.45
CA GLY A 85 15.08 -14.58 -30.03
C GLY A 85 16.41 -14.61 -29.27
N GLY A 86 16.32 -14.32 -27.98
CA GLY A 86 17.40 -13.90 -27.07
C GLY A 86 17.28 -12.43 -26.67
N GLN A 87 16.04 -11.95 -26.56
CA GLN A 87 15.77 -10.61 -26.06
C GLN A 87 15.94 -10.63 -24.54
N GLN A 88 16.73 -9.68 -24.04
CA GLN A 88 16.75 -9.42 -22.60
C GLN A 88 15.43 -8.79 -22.23
N THR A 89 14.79 -9.36 -21.22
CA THR A 89 13.58 -8.84 -20.60
C THR A 89 13.89 -8.59 -19.13
N PHE A 90 12.95 -8.00 -18.39
CA PHE A 90 13.08 -7.90 -16.94
C PHE A 90 11.77 -8.29 -16.28
N LEU A 91 11.88 -8.93 -15.11
CA LEU A 91 10.78 -9.16 -14.21
C LEU A 91 10.71 -7.97 -13.24
N PRO A 92 9.68 -7.12 -13.29
CA PRO A 92 9.52 -6.02 -12.35
C PRO A 92 8.99 -6.53 -11.01
N LEU A 93 9.66 -6.15 -9.91
CA LEU A 93 9.16 -6.33 -8.55
C LEU A 93 8.88 -4.96 -7.95
N LYS A 94 7.60 -4.64 -7.74
CA LYS A 94 7.18 -3.37 -7.12
C LYS A 94 7.62 -3.30 -5.66
N VAL A 95 7.93 -2.09 -5.17
CA VAL A 95 8.29 -1.86 -3.75
C VAL A 95 7.16 -2.27 -2.82
N ASN A 96 5.92 -2.06 -3.24
CA ASN A 96 4.73 -2.49 -2.53
C ASN A 96 3.84 -3.37 -3.40
N ALA A 97 4.12 -4.67 -3.41
CA ALA A 97 3.24 -5.65 -4.03
C ALA A 97 1.92 -5.85 -3.26
N GLY A 98 1.87 -5.40 -2.01
CA GLY A 98 0.71 -5.55 -1.13
C GLY A 98 -0.36 -4.48 -1.27
N GLY A 99 -0.06 -3.39 -1.98
CA GLY A 99 -0.90 -2.20 -2.01
C GLY A 99 -1.21 -1.71 -0.59
N VAL A 100 -2.46 -1.37 -0.34
CA VAL A 100 -2.89 -0.76 0.93
C VAL A 100 -3.45 -1.78 1.92
N ILE A 101 -3.61 -3.02 1.49
CA ILE A 101 -4.29 -4.08 2.25
C ILE A 101 -3.62 -4.34 3.61
N PRO A 102 -2.27 -4.44 3.73
CA PRO A 102 -1.61 -4.61 5.02
C PRO A 102 -1.95 -3.52 6.05
N VAL A 103 -2.06 -2.27 5.59
CA VAL A 103 -2.36 -1.11 6.44
C VAL A 103 -3.81 -1.18 6.94
N ILE A 104 -4.74 -1.59 6.07
CA ILE A 104 -6.14 -1.79 6.43
C ILE A 104 -6.26 -2.88 7.51
N PHE A 105 -5.61 -4.03 7.32
CA PHE A 105 -5.64 -5.11 8.31
C PHE A 105 -5.03 -4.72 9.65
N ALA A 106 -3.91 -3.99 9.65
CA ALA A 106 -3.33 -3.46 10.88
C ALA A 106 -4.31 -2.52 11.60
N SER A 107 -4.96 -1.60 10.86
CA SER A 107 -5.91 -0.65 11.44
C SER A 107 -7.19 -1.32 11.97
N SER A 108 -7.73 -2.31 11.25
CA SER A 108 -8.94 -3.02 11.68
C SER A 108 -8.68 -3.89 12.91
N LEU A 109 -7.50 -4.52 12.99
CA LEU A 109 -7.09 -5.31 14.15
C LEU A 109 -6.96 -4.45 15.41
N LEU A 110 -6.42 -3.23 15.31
CA LEU A 110 -6.30 -2.33 16.47
C LEU A 110 -7.60 -1.60 16.81
N THR A 111 -8.47 -1.37 15.84
CA THR A 111 -9.79 -0.75 16.09
C THR A 111 -10.73 -1.74 16.80
N PHE A 112 -10.61 -3.04 16.54
CA PHE A 112 -11.50 -4.05 17.12
C PHE A 112 -11.54 -4.05 18.67
N PRO A 113 -10.41 -4.06 19.41
CA PRO A 113 -10.45 -3.94 20.86
C PRO A 113 -11.09 -2.63 21.34
N GLN A 114 -10.91 -1.53 20.61
CA GLN A 114 -11.49 -0.24 20.97
C GLN A 114 -13.03 -0.22 20.84
N THR A 115 -13.62 -0.99 19.92
CA THR A 115 -15.09 -1.07 19.84
C THR A 115 -15.71 -1.74 21.06
N LEU A 116 -14.96 -2.63 21.74
CA LEU A 116 -15.41 -3.26 22.99
C LEU A 116 -15.60 -2.24 24.11
N MET A 117 -14.94 -1.07 24.08
CA MET A 117 -15.17 0.02 25.05
C MET A 117 -16.57 0.65 24.97
N GLN A 118 -17.35 0.31 23.93
CA GLN A 118 -18.76 0.69 23.83
C GLN A 118 -19.65 -0.19 24.72
N ILE A 119 -19.18 -1.39 25.11
CA ILE A 119 -19.90 -2.30 25.99
C ILE A 119 -19.69 -1.87 27.44
N ALA A 120 -20.78 -1.67 28.19
CA ALA A 120 -20.75 -1.18 29.57
C ALA A 120 -19.87 -2.05 30.49
N TRP A 121 -19.98 -3.39 30.42
CA TRP A 121 -19.14 -4.27 31.26
C TRP A 121 -17.65 -3.99 31.07
N VAL A 122 -17.23 -3.75 29.82
CA VAL A 122 -15.81 -3.64 29.44
C VAL A 122 -15.27 -2.31 29.93
N ARG A 123 -16.09 -1.26 29.83
CA ARG A 123 -15.79 0.07 30.34
C ARG A 123 -15.66 0.11 31.86
N ASP A 124 -16.55 -0.58 32.56
CA ASP A 124 -16.63 -0.50 34.02
C ASP A 124 -15.54 -1.32 34.72
N ASN A 125 -14.95 -2.31 34.03
CA ASN A 125 -13.85 -3.09 34.58
C ASN A 125 -12.51 -2.33 34.42
N PRO A 126 -11.81 -1.99 35.53
CA PRO A 126 -10.55 -1.24 35.50
C PRO A 126 -9.42 -1.92 34.71
N PHE A 127 -9.42 -3.26 34.67
CA PHE A 127 -8.40 -4.02 33.94
C PHE A 127 -8.55 -3.88 32.42
N PHE A 128 -9.78 -4.05 31.93
CA PHE A 128 -10.08 -3.94 30.50
C PHE A 128 -9.97 -2.50 30.03
N SER A 129 -10.56 -1.55 30.76
CA SER A 129 -10.48 -0.13 30.42
C SER A 129 -9.04 0.40 30.47
N GLY A 130 -8.22 0.03 31.46
CA GLY A 130 -6.81 0.44 31.53
C GLY A 130 -5.98 -0.05 30.34
N THR A 131 -6.14 -1.32 29.96
CA THR A 131 -5.42 -1.92 28.82
C THR A 131 -5.90 -1.34 27.48
N LEU A 132 -7.21 -1.15 27.31
CA LEU A 132 -7.79 -0.62 26.07
C LEU A 132 -7.53 0.88 25.90
N ASN A 133 -7.44 1.64 27.00
CA ASN A 133 -7.02 3.04 26.97
C ASN A 133 -5.57 3.19 26.53
N ALA A 134 -4.67 2.27 26.90
CA ALA A 134 -3.28 2.28 26.45
C ALA A 134 -3.15 2.01 24.93
N ILE A 135 -4.11 1.31 24.33
CA ILE A 135 -4.16 1.03 22.87
C ILE A 135 -5.05 2.06 22.16
N ARG A 136 -5.40 3.19 22.80
CA ARG A 136 -6.22 4.23 22.16
C ARG A 136 -5.40 5.03 21.14
N HIS A 137 -6.05 5.52 20.10
CA HIS A 137 -5.46 6.44 19.13
C HIS A 137 -4.76 7.62 19.84
N GLY A 138 -3.53 7.93 19.41
CA GLY A 138 -2.67 8.97 20.00
C GLY A 138 -1.77 8.52 21.16
N GLU A 139 -1.96 7.31 21.70
CA GLU A 139 -1.05 6.75 22.70
C GLU A 139 0.21 6.12 22.05
N PRO A 140 1.39 6.18 22.69
CA PRO A 140 2.62 5.62 22.13
C PRO A 140 2.56 4.11 21.89
N LEU A 141 1.83 3.38 22.73
CA LEU A 141 1.65 1.93 22.58
C LEU A 141 0.83 1.61 21.32
N TYR A 142 -0.20 2.40 21.02
CA TYR A 142 -0.95 2.27 19.77
C TYR A 142 -0.04 2.44 18.56
N VAL A 143 0.77 3.51 18.53
CA VAL A 143 1.72 3.79 17.45
C VAL A 143 2.70 2.64 17.25
N LEU A 144 3.28 2.11 18.33
CA LEU A 144 4.22 0.98 18.27
C LEU A 144 3.54 -0.28 17.71
N LEU A 145 2.39 -0.66 18.27
CA LEU A 145 1.63 -1.82 17.82
C LEU A 145 1.17 -1.66 16.37
N TYR A 146 0.87 -0.43 15.95
CA TYR A 146 0.44 -0.12 14.60
C TYR A 146 1.58 -0.26 13.60
N ILE A 147 2.77 0.29 13.88
CA ILE A 147 3.97 0.10 13.06
C ILE A 147 4.31 -1.39 12.96
N ALA A 148 4.36 -2.08 14.10
CA ALA A 148 4.67 -3.51 14.14
C ALA A 148 3.65 -4.32 13.35
N GLY A 149 2.35 -3.99 13.48
CA GLY A 149 1.26 -4.58 12.73
C GLY A 149 1.41 -4.37 11.22
N ILE A 150 1.68 -3.13 10.78
CA ILE A 150 1.89 -2.83 9.34
C ILE A 150 3.05 -3.65 8.77
N VAL A 151 4.19 -3.67 9.46
CA VAL A 151 5.37 -4.42 9.00
C VAL A 151 5.04 -5.91 8.94
N PHE A 152 4.45 -6.47 10.01
CA PHE A 152 4.05 -7.87 10.07
C PHE A 152 3.09 -8.25 8.92
N PHE A 153 2.01 -7.49 8.75
CA PHE A 153 1.03 -7.77 7.70
C PHE A 153 1.60 -7.55 6.30
N CYS A 154 2.58 -6.64 6.12
CA CYS A 154 3.26 -6.45 4.85
C CYS A 154 4.04 -7.72 4.47
N PHE A 155 4.81 -8.29 5.39
CA PHE A 155 5.51 -9.57 5.17
C PHE A 155 4.56 -10.73 4.94
N PHE A 156 3.53 -10.85 5.79
CA PHE A 156 2.55 -11.91 5.70
C PHE A 156 1.82 -11.87 4.35
N TYR A 157 1.30 -10.72 3.96
CA TYR A 157 0.55 -10.56 2.70
C TYR A 157 1.42 -10.84 1.46
N VAL A 158 2.63 -10.28 1.41
CA VAL A 158 3.53 -10.48 0.27
C VAL A 158 3.91 -11.96 0.11
N SER A 159 4.10 -12.69 1.22
CA SER A 159 4.41 -14.12 1.19
C SER A 159 3.28 -15.00 0.65
N ILE A 160 2.02 -14.58 0.86
CA ILE A 160 0.85 -15.30 0.36
C ILE A 160 0.68 -15.04 -1.14
N ILE A 161 0.87 -13.80 -1.59
CA ILE A 161 0.57 -13.41 -2.97
C ILE A 161 1.69 -13.79 -3.94
N PHE A 162 2.95 -13.69 -3.50
CA PHE A 162 4.12 -13.91 -4.34
C PHE A 162 4.90 -15.09 -3.81
N ASN A 163 4.76 -16.24 -4.48
CA ASN A 163 5.51 -17.44 -4.18
C ASN A 163 6.79 -17.50 -5.05
N PRO A 164 8.00 -17.29 -4.49
CA PRO A 164 9.24 -17.28 -5.28
C PRO A 164 9.55 -18.63 -5.94
N ASN A 165 9.12 -19.74 -5.33
CA ASN A 165 9.35 -21.08 -5.87
C ASN A 165 8.55 -21.27 -7.16
N GLU A 166 7.27 -20.91 -7.13
CA GLU A 166 6.39 -21.01 -8.31
C GLU A 166 6.84 -20.05 -9.42
N ALA A 167 7.23 -18.83 -9.07
CA ALA A 167 7.76 -17.86 -10.03
C ALA A 167 9.04 -18.38 -10.72
N ALA A 168 9.97 -18.97 -9.96
CA ALA A 168 11.19 -19.56 -10.51
C ALA A 168 10.91 -20.79 -11.39
N ASP A 169 9.96 -21.64 -11.01
CA ASP A 169 9.55 -22.79 -11.81
C ASP A 169 8.86 -22.37 -13.11
N ASN A 170 8.00 -21.35 -13.07
CA ASN A 170 7.38 -20.79 -14.25
C ASN A 170 8.44 -20.20 -15.19
N MET A 171 9.41 -19.43 -14.68
CA MET A 171 10.54 -18.94 -15.48
C MET A 171 11.29 -20.08 -16.17
N ARG A 172 11.60 -21.15 -15.43
CA ARG A 172 12.26 -22.35 -15.97
C ARG A 172 11.42 -23.03 -17.07
N LYS A 173 10.11 -23.20 -16.86
CA LYS A 173 9.19 -23.79 -17.86
C LYS A 173 9.14 -23.00 -19.16
N TYR A 174 9.17 -21.66 -19.09
CA TYR A 174 9.19 -20.80 -20.28
C TYR A 174 10.58 -20.64 -20.90
N GLY A 175 11.62 -21.31 -20.38
CA GLY A 175 13.00 -21.20 -20.86
C GLY A 175 13.67 -19.88 -20.50
N GLY A 176 13.14 -19.17 -19.51
CA GLY A 176 13.72 -17.98 -18.91
C GLY A 176 14.66 -18.31 -17.76
N PHE A 177 15.76 -17.57 -17.66
CA PHE A 177 16.71 -17.69 -16.55
C PHE A 177 17.32 -16.34 -16.20
N ILE A 178 17.80 -16.22 -14.96
CA ILE A 178 18.54 -15.04 -14.51
C ILE A 178 20.03 -15.27 -14.84
N PRO A 179 20.70 -14.37 -15.56
CA PRO A 179 22.12 -14.52 -15.88
C PRO A 179 22.96 -14.70 -14.61
N GLY A 180 23.82 -15.72 -14.60
CA GLY A 180 24.70 -16.03 -13.46
C GLY A 180 24.08 -16.90 -12.36
N ILE A 181 22.79 -17.26 -12.44
CA ILE A 181 22.12 -18.10 -11.45
C ILE A 181 21.53 -19.34 -12.13
N ARG A 182 21.76 -20.52 -11.53
CA ARG A 182 21.22 -21.77 -12.07
C ARG A 182 19.68 -21.79 -11.90
N PRO A 183 18.90 -22.15 -12.94
CA PRO A 183 17.44 -22.21 -12.87
C PRO A 183 16.92 -23.20 -11.81
N GLY A 184 15.77 -22.89 -11.20
CA GLY A 184 15.15 -23.69 -10.15
C GLY A 184 15.36 -23.09 -8.76
N LYS A 185 15.71 -23.91 -7.76
CA LYS A 185 15.79 -23.50 -6.35
C LYS A 185 16.68 -22.27 -6.10
N ASN A 186 17.85 -22.20 -6.73
CA ASN A 186 18.77 -21.06 -6.58
C ASN A 186 18.16 -19.74 -7.10
N THR A 187 17.30 -19.82 -8.12
CA THR A 187 16.56 -18.67 -8.64
C THR A 187 15.49 -18.23 -7.63
N ALA A 188 14.77 -19.18 -7.04
CA ALA A 188 13.78 -18.91 -6.00
C ALA A 188 14.42 -18.28 -4.75
N ASP A 189 15.55 -18.80 -4.28
CA ASP A 189 16.29 -18.26 -3.12
C ASP A 189 16.78 -16.83 -3.38
N TYR A 190 17.27 -16.57 -4.59
CA TYR A 190 17.68 -15.23 -5.01
C TYR A 190 16.48 -14.26 -5.04
N MET A 191 15.36 -14.67 -5.64
CA MET A 191 14.14 -13.88 -5.68
C MET A 191 13.60 -13.61 -4.28
N ASN A 192 13.59 -14.62 -3.40
CA ASN A 192 13.15 -14.49 -2.02
C ASN A 192 14.02 -13.47 -1.27
N LYS A 193 15.35 -13.55 -1.38
CA LYS A 193 16.26 -12.57 -0.75
C LYS A 193 16.02 -11.15 -1.24
N ILE A 194 15.68 -10.97 -2.52
CA ILE A 194 15.31 -9.68 -3.08
C ILE A 194 13.99 -9.20 -2.50
N LEU A 195 12.96 -10.05 -2.55
CA LEU A 195 11.62 -9.73 -2.09
C LEU A 195 11.64 -9.33 -0.62
N THR A 196 12.26 -10.12 0.26
CA THR A 196 12.39 -9.81 1.68
C THR A 196 12.99 -8.41 1.91
N ARG A 197 14.07 -8.05 1.21
CA ARG A 197 14.70 -6.73 1.35
C ARG A 197 13.81 -5.60 0.87
N ILE A 198 13.12 -5.80 -0.25
CA ILE A 198 12.16 -4.82 -0.76
C ILE A 198 11.02 -4.66 0.25
N THR A 199 10.49 -5.75 0.79
CA THR A 199 9.39 -5.74 1.77
C THR A 199 9.78 -5.06 3.08
N VAL A 200 11.03 -5.15 3.54
CA VAL A 200 11.49 -4.36 4.71
C VAL A 200 11.32 -2.86 4.44
N VAL A 201 11.82 -2.40 3.30
CA VAL A 201 11.72 -0.98 2.91
C VAL A 201 10.26 -0.60 2.66
N GLY A 202 9.51 -1.51 2.04
CA GLY A 202 8.07 -1.48 1.80
C GLY A 202 7.26 -1.21 3.08
N GLY A 203 7.41 -2.10 4.07
CA GLY A 203 6.71 -2.00 5.34
C GLY A 203 7.09 -0.75 6.12
N LEU A 204 8.38 -0.38 6.11
CA LEU A 204 8.85 0.80 6.84
C LEU A 204 8.31 2.11 6.25
N TYR A 205 8.26 2.24 4.91
CA TYR A 205 7.68 3.43 4.30
C TYR A 205 6.16 3.48 4.53
N LEU A 206 5.45 2.35 4.42
CA LEU A 206 4.01 2.28 4.68
C LEU A 206 3.68 2.68 6.11
N ALA A 207 4.49 2.22 7.07
CA ALA A 207 4.35 2.60 8.46
C ALA A 207 4.57 4.10 8.65
N LEU A 208 5.68 4.65 8.14
CA LEU A 208 5.98 6.08 8.25
C LEU A 208 4.88 6.96 7.63
N LEU A 209 4.37 6.56 6.47
CA LEU A 209 3.35 7.32 5.76
C LEU A 209 1.99 7.27 6.46
N SER A 210 1.64 6.11 7.04
CA SER A 210 0.41 5.97 7.82
C SER A 210 0.44 6.82 9.10
N LEU A 211 1.62 7.01 9.70
CA LEU A 211 1.80 7.83 10.91
C LEU A 211 1.75 9.33 10.65
N LEU A 212 2.16 9.80 9.46
CA LEU A 212 2.30 11.22 9.17
C LEU A 212 1.03 12.01 9.52
N PRO A 213 -0.18 11.62 9.07
CA PRO A 213 -1.38 12.37 9.41
C PRO A 213 -1.89 12.10 10.82
N GLU A 214 -1.59 10.94 11.40
CA GLU A 214 -1.95 10.67 12.80
C GLU A 214 -1.24 11.67 13.72
N ILE A 215 0.05 11.89 13.49
CA ILE A 215 0.84 12.92 14.17
C ILE A 215 0.26 14.32 13.94
N MET A 216 -0.23 14.62 12.73
CA MET A 216 -0.84 15.92 12.42
C MET A 216 -2.19 16.15 13.09
N ILE A 217 -3.01 15.11 13.28
CA ILE A 217 -4.38 15.23 13.81
C ILE A 217 -4.36 15.22 15.35
N SER A 218 -3.77 14.19 15.96
CA SER A 218 -3.87 13.96 17.40
C SER A 218 -2.64 14.37 18.18
N GLY A 219 -1.49 14.53 17.51
CA GLY A 219 -0.19 14.57 18.17
C GLY A 219 0.12 13.25 18.87
N ILE A 220 1.41 12.95 19.09
CA ILE A 220 1.79 11.82 19.93
C ILE A 220 1.75 12.33 21.37
N LYS A 221 0.72 11.94 22.12
CA LYS A 221 0.53 12.35 23.51
C LYS A 221 1.48 11.54 24.39
N LEU A 222 2.76 11.93 24.39
CA LEU A 222 3.82 11.29 25.20
C LEU A 222 3.68 11.60 26.71
N GLN A 223 2.68 12.41 27.09
CA GLN A 223 2.41 12.91 28.44
C GLN A 223 1.92 11.85 29.45
N HIS A 224 1.45 10.68 29.01
CA HIS A 224 1.00 9.60 29.91
C HIS A 224 2.07 8.52 30.20
N LEU A 225 3.27 8.63 29.61
CA LEU A 225 4.38 7.75 29.99
C LEU A 225 4.77 8.02 31.46
N PRO A 226 5.05 6.99 32.28
CA PRO A 226 5.38 7.17 33.69
C PRO A 226 6.49 8.23 33.84
N PRO A 227 6.25 9.31 34.62
CA PRO A 227 7.11 10.49 34.68
C PRO A 227 8.58 10.22 35.07
N ALA A 228 8.87 9.03 35.60
CA ALA A 228 10.16 8.67 36.18
C ALA A 228 11.28 8.36 35.17
N ALA A 229 10.99 8.14 33.88
CA ALA A 229 12.03 7.71 32.92
C ALA A 229 12.31 8.69 31.77
N PHE A 230 11.29 9.30 31.15
CA PHE A 230 11.50 10.11 29.92
C PHE A 230 10.58 11.33 29.75
N GLY A 231 9.60 11.57 30.62
CA GLY A 231 8.60 12.65 30.43
C GLY A 231 9.23 14.05 30.29
N ASN A 232 10.17 14.42 31.17
CA ASN A 232 10.83 15.73 31.12
C ASN A 232 11.82 15.88 29.95
N TRP A 233 12.39 14.78 29.44
CA TRP A 233 13.32 14.83 28.30
C TRP A 233 12.58 14.92 26.97
N ILE A 234 11.45 14.20 26.86
CA ILE A 234 10.60 14.22 25.66
C ILE A 234 9.96 15.60 25.48
N ASP A 235 9.34 16.18 26.50
CA ASP A 235 8.70 17.51 26.39
C ASP A 235 9.69 18.65 26.08
N THR A 236 10.99 18.42 26.32
CA THR A 236 12.06 19.40 26.07
C THR A 236 12.68 19.27 24.68
N TYR A 237 12.83 18.05 24.15
CA TYR A 237 13.51 17.79 22.86
C TYR A 237 12.57 17.46 21.71
N PHE A 238 11.36 16.97 21.99
CA PHE A 238 10.38 16.72 20.93
C PHE A 238 9.73 18.03 20.47
N PRO A 239 9.61 18.25 19.15
CA PRO A 239 8.94 19.45 18.66
C PRO A 239 7.46 19.46 19.10
N ARG A 240 6.98 20.60 19.61
CA ARG A 240 5.58 20.74 20.07
C ARG A 240 4.53 20.44 19.00
N TRP A 241 4.85 20.70 17.73
CA TRP A 241 3.98 20.33 16.60
C TRP A 241 3.77 18.80 16.46
N LEU A 242 4.68 17.99 17.01
CA LEU A 242 4.56 16.53 17.06
C LEU A 242 3.76 16.05 18.28
N LEU A 243 3.73 16.82 19.37
CA LEU A 243 3.08 16.47 20.64
C LEU A 243 1.63 16.96 20.70
N ASP A 244 1.38 18.19 20.26
CA ASP A 244 0.07 18.84 20.33
C ASP A 244 -0.76 18.65 19.05
N GLY A 245 -0.12 18.20 17.96
CA GLY A 245 -0.71 18.13 16.63
C GLY A 245 -1.08 19.52 16.08
N LEU A 246 -1.59 19.56 14.85
CA LEU A 246 -2.09 20.80 14.24
C LEU A 246 -3.57 21.05 14.58
N ASN A 247 -4.19 20.19 15.40
CA ASN A 247 -5.62 20.19 15.77
C ASN A 247 -6.58 20.45 14.60
N VAL A 248 -6.19 19.92 13.44
CA VAL A 248 -7.00 19.93 12.24
C VAL A 248 -7.76 18.62 12.21
N ASN A 249 -9.08 18.68 12.21
CA ASN A 249 -9.90 17.51 11.89
C ASN A 249 -9.77 17.20 10.40
N PHE A 250 -8.70 16.50 10.04
CA PHE A 250 -8.60 15.88 8.73
C PHE A 250 -9.53 14.67 8.70
N TYR A 251 -10.60 14.75 7.91
CA TYR A 251 -11.34 13.56 7.47
C TYR A 251 -10.43 12.59 6.67
N PHE A 252 -9.29 13.09 6.19
CA PHE A 252 -8.21 12.33 5.56
C PHE A 252 -7.13 11.94 6.57
N GLY A 253 -7.30 10.81 7.25
CA GLY A 253 -6.17 10.14 7.92
C GLY A 253 -5.13 9.64 6.91
N GLY A 254 -3.94 9.27 7.37
CA GLY A 254 -2.87 8.75 6.49
C GLY A 254 -3.21 7.42 5.87
N THR A 255 -3.97 6.62 6.60
CA THR A 255 -4.63 5.42 6.09
C THR A 255 -5.57 5.76 4.94
N SER A 256 -6.46 6.74 5.11
CA SER A 256 -7.42 7.16 4.08
C SER A 256 -6.71 7.65 2.81
N LEU A 257 -5.65 8.45 2.95
CA LEU A 257 -4.87 8.93 1.80
C LEU A 257 -4.18 7.79 1.05
N LEU A 258 -3.51 6.88 1.77
CA LEU A 258 -2.90 5.70 1.18
C LEU A 258 -3.93 4.85 0.44
N ILE A 259 -5.09 4.61 1.05
CA ILE A 259 -6.17 3.82 0.44
C ILE A 259 -6.64 4.47 -0.85
N VAL A 260 -6.85 5.78 -0.84
CA VAL A 260 -7.30 6.53 -2.03
C VAL A 260 -6.28 6.41 -3.16
N VAL A 261 -5.01 6.69 -2.89
CA VAL A 261 -3.96 6.64 -3.93
C VAL A 261 -3.74 5.21 -4.43
N GLY A 262 -3.60 4.24 -3.53
CA GLY A 262 -3.31 2.86 -3.91
C GLY A 262 -4.45 2.21 -4.70
N VAL A 263 -5.71 2.41 -4.29
CA VAL A 263 -6.86 1.87 -5.04
C VAL A 263 -7.03 2.57 -6.39
N ALA A 264 -6.79 3.89 -6.47
CA ALA A 264 -6.82 4.63 -7.72
C ALA A 264 -5.72 4.14 -8.69
N MET A 265 -4.50 3.93 -8.19
CA MET A 265 -3.39 3.40 -8.99
C MET A 265 -3.66 1.97 -9.45
N ASP A 266 -4.20 1.11 -8.59
CA ASP A 266 -4.55 -0.28 -8.94
C ASP A 266 -5.65 -0.33 -10.01
N THR A 267 -6.68 0.50 -9.89
CA THR A 267 -7.74 0.58 -10.91
C THR A 267 -7.19 1.09 -12.25
N VAL A 268 -6.36 2.13 -12.26
CA VAL A 268 -5.74 2.63 -13.49
C VAL A 268 -4.86 1.57 -14.15
N ASN A 269 -4.02 0.87 -13.37
CA ASN A 269 -3.16 -0.20 -13.88
C ASN A 269 -3.98 -1.35 -14.50
N GLN A 270 -5.12 -1.71 -13.88
CA GLN A 270 -6.00 -2.75 -14.42
C GLN A 270 -6.69 -2.32 -15.72
N VAL A 271 -7.15 -1.07 -15.79
CA VAL A 271 -7.72 -0.50 -17.02
C VAL A 271 -6.68 -0.49 -18.14
N GLU A 272 -5.46 -0.03 -17.86
CA GLU A 272 -4.37 -0.02 -18.83
C GLU A 272 -4.05 -1.43 -19.35
N ALA A 273 -3.95 -2.41 -18.45
CA ALA A 273 -3.73 -3.81 -18.83
C ALA A 273 -4.83 -4.36 -19.75
N GLN A 274 -6.10 -4.05 -19.46
CA GLN A 274 -7.23 -4.46 -20.32
C GLN A 274 -7.21 -3.75 -21.68
N LEU A 275 -6.85 -2.47 -21.73
CA LEU A 275 -6.71 -1.72 -22.98
C LEU A 275 -5.59 -2.27 -23.87
N ILE A 276 -4.44 -2.62 -23.27
CA ILE A 276 -3.33 -3.26 -23.99
C ILE A 276 -3.78 -4.61 -24.59
N MET A 277 -4.50 -5.43 -23.82
CA MET A 277 -5.03 -6.71 -24.31
C MET A 277 -6.00 -6.54 -25.47
N ARG A 278 -6.87 -5.52 -25.42
CA ARG A 278 -7.80 -5.20 -26.52
C ARG A 278 -7.09 -4.79 -27.81
N HIS A 279 -5.96 -4.08 -27.71
CA HIS A 279 -5.15 -3.71 -28.87
C HIS A 279 -4.26 -4.84 -29.39
N TYR A 280 -4.25 -6.00 -28.72
CA TYR A 280 -3.45 -7.18 -29.11
C TYR A 280 -4.14 -8.10 -30.14
N GLU A 281 -5.39 -7.82 -30.54
CA GLU A 281 -6.18 -8.63 -31.49
C GLU A 281 -5.65 -8.67 -32.94
N GLY A 282 -4.57 -7.95 -33.27
CA GLY A 282 -4.08 -7.82 -34.65
C GLY A 282 -3.17 -8.95 -35.17
N PHE A 283 -2.71 -9.90 -34.34
CA PHE A 283 -1.64 -10.83 -34.72
C PHE A 283 -1.99 -12.32 -34.76
N THR A 284 -3.24 -12.72 -34.54
CA THR A 284 -3.70 -14.03 -34.97
C THR A 284 -4.06 -13.93 -36.46
N PRO A 285 -3.26 -14.52 -37.39
CA PRO A 285 -3.72 -14.61 -38.76
C PRO A 285 -5.00 -15.43 -38.70
N ARG A 286 -6.12 -14.84 -39.16
CA ARG A 286 -7.36 -15.57 -39.45
C ARG A 286 -6.95 -16.91 -40.05
N ALA A 287 -7.24 -18.00 -39.34
CA ALA A 287 -6.80 -19.34 -39.69
C ALA A 287 -6.96 -19.54 -41.20
N GLY A 288 -5.83 -19.58 -41.90
CA GLY A 288 -5.82 -19.74 -43.34
C GLY A 288 -6.59 -21.01 -43.66
N ARG A 289 -7.66 -20.87 -44.46
CA ARG A 289 -8.50 -21.99 -44.91
C ARG A 289 -7.60 -23.17 -45.30
N ILE A 290 -7.68 -24.26 -44.55
CA ILE A 290 -7.02 -25.52 -44.88
C ILE A 290 -7.68 -26.00 -46.18
N ARG A 291 -6.97 -25.82 -47.30
CA ARG A 291 -7.42 -26.26 -48.62
C ARG A 291 -7.18 -27.77 -48.70
N GLY A 292 -8.22 -28.54 -48.39
CA GLY A 292 -8.19 -30.00 -48.48
C GLY A 292 -7.83 -30.45 -49.89
N ARG A 293 -6.71 -31.16 -50.01
CA ARG A 293 -6.27 -31.80 -51.24
C ARG A 293 -7.12 -33.06 -51.43
N ARG A 294 -8.12 -33.02 -52.33
CA ARG A 294 -8.80 -34.23 -52.81
C ARG A 294 -7.76 -35.06 -53.57
N SER A 295 -7.45 -36.26 -53.08
CA SER A 295 -6.83 -37.31 -53.88
C SER A 295 -7.88 -37.82 -54.88
N MET A 296 -7.58 -37.71 -56.17
CA MET A 296 -8.13 -38.63 -57.16
C MET A 296 -7.33 -39.93 -57.11
#